data_AF-A0A7V0XHM0-F1
#
_entry.id   AF-A0A7V0XHM0-F1
#
_cell.length_a   1.000
_cell.length_b   1.000
_cell.length_c   1.000
_cell.angle_alpha   90.00
_cell.angle_beta   90.00
_cell.angle_gamma   90.00
#
_symmetry.space_group_name_H-M   'P 1'
#
loop_
_entity.id
_entity.type
_entity.pdbx_description
1 polymer ?
#
loop_
_entity_poly.entity_id
_entity_poly.type
_entity_poly.pdbx_seq_one_letter_code
_entity_poly.pdbx_strand_id
1 'polypeptide(L)'
;MSQFRVASPFSPTGDQPQAIAALTEAIQHGEKFQVLLGITGSGKTYTMAKVIEQVQKPTLIISHNKTLAAQLFGEFKNFFPDNAVEYFISYYDYYQPEAYLPTTDTYIEKDS
;
A
#
# COMPACT_ATOMS: atom_id res chain seq x y z
N MET A 1 -3.75 3.59 -21.78
CA MET A 1 -3.23 3.59 -20.40
C MET A 1 -1.84 3.00 -20.43
N SER A 2 -0.86 3.59 -19.74
CA SER A 2 0.48 2.98 -19.63
C SER A 2 0.37 1.68 -18.85
N GLN A 3 1.09 0.65 -19.30
CA GLN A 3 1.18 -0.62 -18.58
C GLN A 3 2.02 -0.42 -17.31
N PHE A 4 1.63 -1.06 -16.21
CA PHE A 4 2.48 -1.16 -15.03
C PHE A 4 3.70 -2.01 -15.36
N ARG A 5 4.90 -1.52 -15.05
CA ARG A 5 6.15 -2.24 -15.30
C ARG A 5 7.08 -2.09 -14.11
N VAL A 6 7.50 -3.22 -13.53
CA VAL A 6 8.46 -3.23 -12.43
C VAL A 6 9.87 -3.06 -12.98
N ALA A 7 10.54 -1.99 -12.56
CA ALA A 7 11.98 -1.82 -12.69
C ALA A 7 12.66 -2.39 -11.44
N SER A 8 13.45 -3.45 -11.60
CA SER A 8 14.23 -4.04 -10.52
C SER A 8 15.41 -4.84 -11.08
N PRO A 9 16.60 -4.77 -10.46
CA PRO A 9 17.71 -5.66 -10.80
C PRO A 9 17.50 -7.09 -10.27
N PHE A 10 16.48 -7.30 -9.43
CA PHE A 10 16.19 -8.58 -8.80
C PHE A 10 15.11 -9.34 -9.57
N SER A 11 15.21 -10.66 -9.57
CA SER A 11 14.13 -11.57 -9.97
C SER A 11 13.47 -12.17 -8.72
N PRO A 12 12.20 -12.62 -8.80
CA PRO A 12 11.56 -13.31 -7.69
C PRO A 12 12.36 -14.56 -7.26
N THR A 13 12.56 -14.74 -5.96
CA THR A 13 13.32 -15.87 -5.40
C THR A 13 12.58 -16.50 -4.22
N GLY A 14 13.01 -17.70 -3.80
CA GLY A 14 12.36 -18.45 -2.72
C GLY A 14 10.89 -18.75 -3.05
N ASP A 15 10.00 -18.44 -2.11
CA ASP A 15 8.55 -18.68 -2.25
C ASP A 15 7.82 -17.59 -3.06
N GLN A 16 8.52 -16.49 -3.42
CA GLN A 16 7.90 -15.36 -4.13
C GLN A 16 7.27 -15.76 -5.48
N PRO A 17 7.91 -16.57 -6.36
CA PRO A 17 7.32 -16.94 -7.64
C PRO A 17 5.95 -17.63 -7.48
N GLN A 18 5.84 -18.55 -6.51
CA GLN A 18 4.61 -19.28 -6.24
C GLN A 18 3.54 -18.35 -5.65
N ALA A 19 3.91 -17.49 -4.68
CA ALA A 19 2.98 -16.53 -4.09
C ALA A 19 2.45 -15.53 -5.13
N ILE A 20 3.30 -15.03 -6.03
CA ILE A 20 2.90 -14.14 -7.12
C ILE A 20 1.90 -14.85 -8.04
N ALA A 21 2.23 -16.07 -8.49
CA ALA A 21 1.36 -16.82 -9.39
C ALA A 21 -0.02 -17.08 -8.78
N ALA A 22 -0.07 -17.58 -7.54
CA ALA A 22 -1.32 -17.90 -6.86
C ALA A 22 -2.21 -16.67 -6.65
N LEU A 23 -1.63 -15.53 -6.22
CA LEU A 23 -2.38 -14.29 -6.02
C LEU A 23 -2.90 -13.73 -7.35
N THR A 24 -2.06 -13.71 -8.38
CA THR A 24 -2.45 -13.25 -9.72
C THR A 24 -3.61 -14.06 -10.28
N GLU A 25 -3.51 -15.39 -10.22
CA GLU A 25 -4.53 -16.31 -10.72
C GLU A 25 -5.87 -16.10 -9.99
N ALA A 26 -5.85 -16.07 -8.66
CA ALA A 26 -7.05 -15.85 -7.87
C ALA A 26 -7.71 -14.48 -8.17
N ILE A 27 -6.92 -13.41 -8.38
CA ILE A 27 -7.46 -12.09 -8.79
C ILE A 27 -8.11 -12.17 -10.18
N GLN A 28 -7.50 -12.91 -11.11
CA GLN A 28 -8.00 -13.08 -12.48
C GLN A 28 -9.27 -13.94 -12.52
N HIS A 29 -9.40 -14.92 -11.63
CA HIS A 29 -10.62 -15.71 -11.41
C HIS A 29 -11.72 -14.97 -10.66
N GLY A 30 -11.47 -13.74 -10.22
CA GLY A 30 -12.46 -12.90 -9.54
C GLY A 30 -12.64 -13.21 -8.06
N GLU A 31 -11.70 -13.94 -7.44
CA GLU A 31 -11.70 -14.14 -6.00
C GLU A 31 -11.48 -12.82 -5.28
N LYS A 32 -12.45 -12.44 -4.43
CA LYS A 32 -12.49 -11.10 -3.82
C LYS A 32 -11.51 -10.93 -2.66
N PHE A 33 -11.23 -11.99 -1.91
CA PHE A 33 -10.46 -11.91 -0.67
C PHE A 33 -9.34 -12.93 -0.70
N GLN A 34 -8.12 -12.46 -0.45
CA GLN A 34 -6.92 -13.28 -0.46
C GLN A 34 -5.98 -12.79 0.64
N VAL A 35 -5.12 -13.68 1.14
CA VAL A 35 -4.18 -13.37 2.21
C VAL A 35 -2.79 -13.85 1.80
N LEU A 36 -1.84 -12.91 1.73
CA LEU A 36 -0.42 -13.24 1.59
C LEU A 36 0.19 -13.47 2.99
N LEU A 37 0.32 -14.73 3.40
CA LEU A 37 0.99 -15.09 4.64
C LEU A 37 2.51 -15.12 4.44
N GLY A 38 3.17 -13.97 4.64
CA GLY A 38 4.61 -13.83 4.46
C GLY A 38 5.35 -13.44 5.75
N ILE A 39 6.44 -14.14 6.06
CA ILE A 39 7.33 -13.79 7.18
C ILE A 39 8.01 -12.41 6.96
N THR A 40 8.52 -11.80 8.02
CA THR A 40 9.32 -10.57 7.91
C THR A 40 10.60 -10.84 7.10
N GLY A 41 10.99 -9.89 6.25
CA GLY A 41 12.18 -10.04 5.38
C GLY A 41 11.98 -10.82 4.08
N SER A 42 10.81 -11.45 3.87
CA SER A 42 10.51 -12.21 2.64
C SER A 42 10.30 -11.38 1.36
N GLY A 43 10.36 -10.05 1.42
CA GLY A 43 10.13 -9.19 0.26
C GLY A 43 8.66 -9.06 -0.15
N LYS A 44 7.75 -8.90 0.82
CA LYS A 44 6.31 -8.74 0.57
C LYS A 44 5.98 -7.59 -0.39
N THR A 45 6.65 -6.44 -0.28
CA THR A 45 6.41 -5.32 -1.19
C THR A 45 6.75 -5.67 -2.65
N TYR A 46 7.89 -6.31 -2.88
CA TYR A 46 8.29 -6.75 -4.22
C TYR A 46 7.32 -7.81 -4.78
N THR A 47 6.89 -8.75 -3.94
CA THR A 47 5.85 -9.73 -4.29
C THR A 47 4.57 -9.02 -4.77
N MET A 48 4.08 -8.04 -4.01
CA MET A 48 2.88 -7.28 -4.39
C MET A 48 3.10 -6.41 -5.63
N ALA A 49 4.29 -5.82 -5.83
CA ALA A 49 4.62 -5.09 -7.05
C ALA A 49 4.53 -5.98 -8.29
N LYS A 50 5.06 -7.20 -8.23
CA LYS A 50 4.94 -8.17 -9.32
C LYS A 50 3.50 -8.64 -9.55
N VAL A 51 2.69 -8.78 -8.50
CA VAL A 51 1.25 -9.04 -8.65
C VAL A 51 0.56 -7.89 -9.37
N ILE A 52 0.80 -6.63 -8.98
CA ILE A 52 0.24 -5.44 -9.62
C ILE A 52 0.62 -5.38 -11.11
N GLU A 53 1.88 -5.66 -11.43
CA GLU A 53 2.38 -5.77 -12.81
C GLU A 53 1.68 -6.88 -13.59
N GLN A 54 1.35 -8.03 -12.99
CA GLN A 54 0.68 -9.11 -13.72
C GLN A 54 -0.82 -8.84 -13.93
N VAL A 55 -1.49 -8.24 -12.95
CA VAL A 55 -2.95 -8.00 -13.03
C VAL A 55 -3.30 -6.72 -13.80
N GLN A 56 -2.37 -5.79 -13.95
CA GLN A 56 -2.54 -4.53 -14.69
C GLN A 56 -3.76 -3.69 -14.22
N LYS A 57 -3.98 -3.62 -12.90
CA LYS A 57 -5.09 -2.87 -12.29
C LYS A 57 -4.58 -1.70 -11.45
N PRO A 58 -5.20 -0.51 -11.53
CA PRO A 58 -4.99 0.55 -10.55
C PRO A 58 -5.23 0.01 -9.14
N THR A 59 -4.28 0.23 -8.24
CA THR A 59 -4.24 -0.43 -6.93
C THR A 59 -4.13 0.60 -5.82
N LEU A 60 -4.96 0.45 -4.78
CA LEU A 60 -4.87 1.21 -3.54
C LEU A 60 -4.19 0.35 -2.47
N ILE A 61 -3.11 0.87 -1.88
CA ILE A 61 -2.40 0.22 -0.79
C ILE A 61 -2.65 1.02 0.48
N ILE A 62 -3.24 0.38 1.49
CA ILE A 62 -3.61 1.01 2.75
C ILE A 62 -2.60 0.59 3.82
N SER A 63 -2.04 1.57 4.51
CA SER A 63 -1.14 1.36 5.66
C SER A 63 -1.77 1.98 6.91
N HIS A 64 -1.52 1.36 8.06
CA HIS A 64 -2.09 1.78 9.34
C HIS A 64 -1.38 2.99 9.97
N ASN A 65 -0.24 3.42 9.44
CA ASN A 65 0.51 4.57 9.96
C ASN A 65 1.28 5.31 8.86
N LYS A 66 1.59 6.60 9.12
CA LYS A 66 2.29 7.50 8.18
C LYS A 66 3.70 7.02 7.83
N THR A 67 4.45 6.47 8.79
CA THR A 67 5.84 6.03 8.58
C THR A 67 5.93 4.87 7.58
N LEU A 68 5.12 3.83 7.77
CA LEU A 68 5.07 2.69 6.86
C LEU A 68 4.46 3.09 5.51
N ALA A 69 3.49 4.02 5.49
CA ALA A 69 2.95 4.53 4.24
C ALA A 69 4.03 5.24 3.40
N ALA A 70 4.87 6.07 4.03
CA ALA A 70 5.99 6.73 3.37
C ALA A 70 7.04 5.74 2.87
N GLN A 71 7.36 4.71 3.66
CA GLN A 71 8.28 3.64 3.24
C GLN A 71 7.75 2.92 1.99
N LEU A 72 6.49 2.47 2.03
CA LEU A 72 5.85 1.80 0.90
C LEU A 72 5.83 2.69 -0.34
N PHE A 73 5.48 3.97 -0.18
CA PHE A 73 5.51 4.93 -1.28
C PHE A 73 6.89 5.01 -1.95
N GLY A 74 7.97 5.12 -1.15
CA GLY A 74 9.34 5.12 -1.67
C GLY A 74 9.71 3.82 -2.39
N GLU A 75 9.38 2.67 -1.80
CA GLU A 75 9.61 1.35 -2.42
C GLU A 75 8.86 1.22 -3.76
N PHE A 76 7.57 1.60 -3.80
CA PHE A 76 6.78 1.54 -5.03
C PHE A 76 7.21 2.55 -6.09
N LYS A 77 7.65 3.76 -5.71
CA LYS A 77 8.26 4.72 -6.65
C LYS A 77 9.49 4.14 -7.32
N ASN A 78 10.32 3.42 -6.56
CA ASN A 78 11.50 2.76 -7.11
C ASN A 78 11.14 1.58 -8.02
N PHE A 79 10.12 0.78 -7.66
CA PHE A 79 9.67 -0.32 -8.50
C PHE A 79 8.94 0.14 -9.76
N PHE A 80 8.23 1.26 -9.73
CA PHE A 80 7.43 1.75 -10.85
C PHE A 80 7.83 3.18 -11.26
N PRO A 81 9.08 3.39 -11.73
CA PRO A 81 9.58 4.74 -12.05
C PRO A 81 8.83 5.39 -13.22
N ASP A 82 8.26 4.58 -14.11
CA ASP A 82 7.53 5.03 -15.31
C ASP A 82 6.00 5.07 -15.11
N ASN A 83 5.50 4.81 -13.89
CA ASN A 83 4.07 4.83 -13.58
C ASN A 83 3.72 5.88 -12.50
N ALA A 84 2.44 6.26 -12.45
CA ALA A 84 1.91 7.15 -11.43
C ALA A 84 1.78 6.41 -10.09
N VAL A 85 2.78 6.58 -9.23
CA VAL A 85 2.74 6.21 -7.82
C VAL A 85 2.44 7.46 -7.02
N GLU A 86 1.34 7.47 -6.28
CA GLU A 86 0.86 8.65 -5.55
C GLU A 86 0.81 8.39 -4.04
N TYR A 87 0.86 9.47 -3.26
CA TYR A 87 0.84 9.42 -1.81
C TYR A 87 -0.33 10.22 -1.25
N PHE A 88 -1.24 9.54 -0.55
CA PHE A 88 -2.44 10.15 0.01
C PHE A 88 -2.50 9.96 1.53
N ILE A 89 -2.21 11.04 2.27
CA ILE A 89 -2.26 11.08 3.73
C ILE A 89 -2.94 12.36 4.21
N SER A 90 -3.33 12.39 5.49
CA SER A 90 -3.68 13.67 6.13
C SER A 90 -2.48 14.62 6.06
N TYR A 91 -2.73 15.80 5.50
CA TYR A 91 -1.76 16.90 5.44
C TYR A 91 -1.62 17.65 6.78
N TYR A 92 -2.47 17.34 7.76
CA TYR A 92 -2.36 17.91 9.10
C TYR A 92 -1.24 17.23 9.89
N ASP A 93 -0.32 18.04 10.41
CA ASP A 93 0.71 17.61 11.37
C ASP A 93 0.09 17.39 12.76
N TYR A 94 -0.79 18.32 13.14
CA TYR A 94 -1.63 18.25 14.33
C TYR A 94 -3.08 18.55 13.94
N TYR A 95 -4.03 17.81 14.50
CA TYR A 95 -5.45 18.03 14.27
C TYR A 95 -6.21 17.86 15.58
N GLN A 96 -6.73 18.96 16.10
CA GLN A 96 -7.69 18.96 17.20
C GLN A 96 -9.10 18.97 16.60
N PRO A 97 -9.87 17.87 16.73
CA PRO A 97 -11.28 17.90 16.35
C PRO A 97 -12.05 18.79 17.31
N GLU A 98 -13.14 19.37 16.81
CA GLU A 98 -14.17 19.95 17.67
C GLU A 98 -14.70 18.89 18.63
N ALA A 99 -14.79 19.22 19.91
CA ALA A 99 -15.25 18.30 20.93
C ALA A 99 -15.95 19.02 22.08
N TYR A 100 -16.78 18.30 22.83
CA TYR A 100 -17.38 18.78 24.06
C TYR A 100 -17.12 17.76 25.17
N LEU A 101 -16.66 18.23 26.33
CA LEU A 101 -16.27 17.44 27.48
C LEU A 101 -17.28 17.66 28.63
N PRO A 102 -18.27 16.75 28.83
CA PRO A 102 -19.35 16.98 29.79
C PRO A 102 -18.90 17.05 31.24
N THR A 103 -17.83 16.34 31.61
CA THR A 103 -17.34 16.28 32.99
C THR A 103 -16.83 17.61 33.51
N THR A 104 -16.38 18.47 32.61
CA THR A 104 -15.84 19.80 32.92
C THR A 104 -16.65 20.92 32.26
N ASP A 105 -17.79 20.58 31.65
CA ASP A 105 -18.64 21.51 30.88
C ASP A 105 -17.79 22.37 29.91
N THR A 106 -16.90 21.72 29.17
CA THR A 106 -15.90 22.40 28.33
C THR A 106 -16.13 22.10 26.86
N TYR A 107 -16.33 23.14 26.07
CA TYR A 107 -16.29 23.06 24.61
C TYR A 107 -14.86 23.32 24.10
N ILE A 108 -14.41 22.47 23.19
CA ILE A 108 -13.09 22.51 22.54
C ILE A 108 -13.34 22.82 21.07
N GLU A 109 -12.95 24.01 20.65
CA GLU A 109 -13.02 24.41 19.25
C GLU A 109 -12.02 23.65 18.38
N LYS A 110 -12.37 23.49 17.11
CA LYS A 110 -11.46 22.97 16.10
C LYS A 110 -10.31 23.95 15.88
N ASP A 111 -9.07 23.45 15.88
CA ASP A 111 -7.92 24.26 15.49
C ASP A 111 -8.01 24.66 14.00
N SER A 112 -7.76 25.95 13.72
CA SER A 112 -7.82 26.56 12.37
C SER A 112 -6.61 26.21 11.51
#